data_AF-A0A2G5NGH7-F1
#
_entry.id   AF-A0A2G5NGH7-F1
#
_cell.length_a   1.000
_cell.length_b   1.000
_cell.length_c   1.000
_cell.angle_alpha   90.00
_cell.angle_beta   90.00
_cell.angle_gamma   90.00
#
_symmetry.space_group_name_H-M   'P 1'
#
loop_
_entity.id
_entity.type
_entity.pdbx_description
1 polymer ?
#
loop_
_entity_poly.entity_id
_entity_poly.type
_entity_poly.pdbx_seq_one_letter_code
_entity_poly.pdbx_strand_id
1 'polypeptide(L)' 'MTIAISALDKRLLAKGIAGWRSANVEIDMAISSENWGAINGAQHDRFLHANTIALIFHKYTDTTLEQGVYP' A
#
# COMPACT_ATOMS: atom_id res chain seq x y z
N MET A 1 10.17 -1.29 21.20
CA MET A 1 9.67 -0.03 20.62
C MET A 1 8.20 -0.23 20.29
N THR A 2 7.29 0.52 20.92
CA THR A 2 5.85 0.40 20.66
C THR A 2 5.38 1.68 19.98
N ILE A 3 4.99 1.59 18.71
CA ILE A 3 4.51 2.73 17.92
C ILE A 3 2.99 2.86 18.12
N ALA A 4 2.53 4.00 18.62
CA ALA A 4 1.11 4.31 18.71
C ALA A 4 0.58 4.83 17.36
N ILE A 5 -0.04 3.95 16.58
CA ILE A 5 -0.67 4.28 15.28
C ILE A 5 -2.09 4.83 15.52
N SER A 6 -2.46 5.90 14.81
CA SER A 6 -3.80 6.51 14.89
C SER A 6 -4.90 5.52 14.46
N ALA A 7 -6.11 5.67 14.98
CA ALA A 7 -7.23 4.81 14.61
C ALA A 7 -7.58 4.92 13.10
N LEU A 8 -7.42 6.10 12.52
CA LEU A 8 -7.61 6.33 11.09
C LEU A 8 -6.55 5.57 10.27
N ASP A 9 -5.27 5.72 10.62
CA ASP A 9 -4.18 5.08 9.89
C ASP A 9 -4.23 3.55 10.04
N LYS A 10 -4.67 3.02 11.18
CA LYS A 10 -4.95 1.57 11.33
C LYS A 10 -6.01 1.09 10.35
N ARG A 11 -7.09 1.85 10.16
CA ARG A 11 -8.16 1.51 9.21
C ARG A 11 -7.66 1.61 7.77
N LEU A 12 -6.91 2.65 7.43
CA LEU A 12 -6.31 2.83 6.10
C LEU A 12 -5.30 1.71 5.80
N LEU A 13 -4.48 1.34 6.77
CA LEU A 13 -3.54 0.23 6.64
C LEU A 13 -4.27 -1.10 6.41
N ALA A 14 -5.32 -1.38 7.19
CA ALA A 14 -6.12 -2.59 7.00
C ALA A 14 -6.78 -2.64 5.61
N LYS A 15 -7.35 -1.51 5.16
CA LYS A 15 -7.92 -1.38 3.81
C LYS A 15 -6.87 -1.53 2.71
N GLY A 16 -5.70 -0.93 2.87
CA GLY A 16 -4.59 -1.06 1.95
C GLY A 16 -4.10 -2.50 1.82
N ILE A 17 -3.92 -3.21 2.94
CA ILE A 17 -3.52 -4.63 2.93
C ILE A 17 -4.58 -5.49 2.25
N ALA A 18 -5.87 -5.28 2.57
CA ALA A 18 -6.96 -6.02 1.95
C ALA A 18 -7.01 -5.78 0.44
N GLY A 19 -6.98 -4.51 0.01
CA GLY A 19 -7.02 -4.14 -1.40
C GLY A 19 -5.80 -4.65 -2.18
N TRP A 20 -4.60 -4.58 -1.61
CA TRP A 20 -3.40 -5.14 -2.24
C TRP A 20 -3.52 -6.66 -2.46
N ARG A 21 -4.07 -7.39 -1.49
CA ARG A 21 -4.33 -8.83 -1.62
C ARG A 21 -5.39 -9.13 -2.69
N SER A 22 -6.48 -8.38 -2.71
CA SER A 22 -7.52 -8.50 -3.73
C SER A 22 -6.98 -8.27 -5.14
N ALA A 23 -6.18 -7.21 -5.33
CA ALA A 23 -5.57 -6.90 -6.61
C ALA A 23 -4.62 -8.00 -7.11
N ASN A 24 -3.88 -8.66 -6.20
CA ASN A 24 -3.08 -9.84 -6.59
C ASN A 24 -3.97 -11.00 -7.07
N VAL A 25 -5.09 -11.26 -6.38
CA VAL A 25 -6.05 -12.30 -6.80
C VAL A 25 -6.66 -11.97 -8.16
N GLU A 26 -6.99 -10.70 -8.41
CA GLU A 26 -7.50 -10.24 -9.70
C GLU A 26 -6.48 -10.40 -10.83
N ILE A 27 -5.19 -10.17 -10.56
CA ILE A 27 -4.10 -10.46 -11.51
C ILE A 27 -4.05 -11.96 -11.80
N ASP A 28 -4.06 -12.81 -10.77
CA ASP A 28 -4.01 -14.27 -10.93
C ASP A 28 -5.21 -14.79 -11.72
N MET A 29 -6.41 -14.25 -11.46
CA MET A 29 -7.62 -14.54 -12.22
C MET A 29 -7.50 -14.09 -13.67
N ALA A 30 -7.03 -12.86 -13.91
CA ALA A 30 -6.86 -12.32 -15.25
C ALA A 30 -5.87 -13.15 -16.07
N ILE A 31 -4.77 -13.59 -15.46
CA ILE A 31 -3.80 -14.51 -16.09
C ILE A 31 -4.47 -15.85 -16.42
N SER A 32 -5.19 -16.43 -15.45
CA SER A 32 -5.86 -17.74 -15.62
C SER A 32 -6.94 -17.72 -16.70
N SER A 33 -7.57 -16.57 -16.93
CA SER A 33 -8.58 -16.37 -17.97
C SER A 33 -8.04 -15.75 -19.27
N GLU A 34 -6.72 -15.57 -19.39
CA GLU A 34 -6.05 -14.88 -20.52
C GLU A 34 -6.61 -13.47 -20.81
N ASN A 35 -7.12 -12.79 -19.78
CA ASN A 35 -7.68 -11.44 -19.87
C ASN A 35 -6.58 -10.40 -19.60
N TRP A 36 -5.67 -10.24 -20.57
CA TRP A 36 -4.53 -9.33 -20.46
C TRP A 36 -4.94 -7.87 -20.25
N GLY A 37 -6.11 -7.46 -20.75
CA GLY A 37 -6.64 -6.11 -20.58
C GLY A 37 -6.99 -5.77 -19.12
N ALA A 38 -7.44 -6.76 -18.34
CA ALA A 38 -7.77 -6.56 -16.93
C ALA A 38 -6.53 -6.39 -16.03
N ILE A 39 -5.37 -6.92 -16.45
CA ILE A 39 -4.13 -6.87 -15.65
C ILE A 39 -3.70 -5.44 -15.38
N ASN A 40 -3.83 -4.53 -16.34
CA ASN A 40 -3.39 -3.14 -16.15
C ASN A 40 -4.17 -2.44 -15.03
N GLY A 41 -5.48 -2.68 -14.93
CA GLY A 41 -6.31 -2.15 -13.84
C GLY A 41 -5.90 -2.72 -12.49
N ALA A 42 -5.80 -4.06 -12.40
CA ALA A 42 -5.42 -4.72 -11.16
C ALA A 42 -4.00 -4.34 -10.70
N GLN A 43 -3.05 -4.12 -11.61
CA GLN A 43 -1.71 -3.63 -11.27
C GLN A 43 -1.74 -2.18 -10.76
N HIS A 44 -2.59 -1.32 -11.35
CA HIS A 44 -2.78 0.05 -10.86
C HIS A 44 -3.31 0.06 -9.43
N ASP A 45 -4.35 -0.73 -9.15
CA ASP A 45 -4.96 -0.83 -7.83
C ASP A 45 -3.97 -1.40 -6.80
N ARG A 46 -3.22 -2.45 -7.20
CA ARG A 46 -2.13 -3.01 -6.40
C ARG A 46 -1.09 -1.95 -6.03
N PHE A 47 -0.68 -1.12 -6.98
CA PHE A 47 0.28 -0.04 -6.74
C PHE A 47 -0.27 1.02 -5.79
N LEU A 48 -1.52 1.45 -5.97
CA LEU A 48 -2.18 2.42 -5.10
C LEU A 48 -2.25 1.93 -3.64
N HIS A 49 -2.60 0.66 -3.45
CA HIS A 49 -2.64 0.05 -2.12
C HIS A 49 -1.25 -0.13 -1.50
N ALA A 50 -0.24 -0.54 -2.29
CA ALA A 50 1.14 -0.62 -1.83
C ALA A 50 1.68 0.74 -1.37
N ASN A 51 1.41 1.81 -2.13
CA ASN A 51 1.80 3.17 -1.76
C ASN A 51 1.13 3.64 -0.48
N THR A 52 -0.15 3.32 -0.29
CA THR A 52 -0.88 3.64 0.95
C THR A 52 -0.21 2.98 2.16
N ILE A 53 0.16 1.72 2.04
CA ILE A 53 0.88 0.98 3.10
C ILE A 53 2.23 1.64 3.37
N ALA A 54 3.00 1.95 2.33
CA ALA A 54 4.32 2.57 2.46
C ALA A 54 4.25 3.94 3.15
N LEU A 55 3.33 4.81 2.74
CA LEU A 55 3.15 6.13 3.33
C LEU A 55 2.80 6.06 4.82
N ILE A 56 1.95 5.11 5.20
CA ILE A 56 1.63 4.90 6.62
C ILE A 56 2.86 4.40 7.37
N PHE A 57 3.61 3.46 6.80
CA PHE A 57 4.83 2.96 7.45
C PHE A 57 5.83 4.09 7.66
N HIS A 58 6.18 4.83 6.61
CA HIS A 58 7.08 5.99 6.66
C HIS A 58 6.68 7.00 7.74
N LYS A 59 5.39 7.37 7.79
CA LYS A 59 4.85 8.30 8.80
C LYS A 59 5.20 7.91 10.25
N TYR A 60 5.33 6.62 10.52
CA TYR A 60 5.52 6.09 11.87
C TYR A 60 6.92 5.54 12.15
N THR A 61 7.73 5.32 11.11
CA THR A 61 9.08 4.79 11.24
C THR A 61 10.18 5.80 10.88
N ASP A 62 9.86 6.91 10.21
CA ASP A 62 10.79 8.03 10.06
C ASP A 62 10.94 8.77 11.40
N THR A 63 11.81 8.24 12.25
CA THR A 63 12.25 8.86 13.52
C THR A 63 13.55 9.67 13.35
N THR A 64 14.02 9.90 12.12
CA THR A 64 15.20 10.74 11.87
C THR A 64 14.87 12.22 12.07
N LEU A 65 15.24 12.72 13.24
CA LEU A 65 15.19 14.11 13.71
C LEU A 65 16.06 15.11 12.89
N GLU A 66 16.58 14.74 11.71
CA GLU A 66 17.46 15.58 10.90
C GLU A 66 16.97 15.71 9.45
N GLN A 67 15.80 16.32 9.26
CA GLN A 67 15.47 16.97 7.98
C GLN A 67 15.12 18.43 8.25
N GLY A 68 16.17 19.18 8.59
CA GLY A 68 16.13 20.62 8.84
C GLY A 68 17.44 21.34 8.50
N VAL A 69 18.35 20.69 7.77
CA VAL A 69 19.58 21.33 7.26
C VAL A 69 19.73 20.95 5.79
N TYR A 70 19.25 21.82 4.92
CA TYR A 70 19.74 21.93 3.54
C TYR A 70 20.60 23.20 3.49
N PRO A 71 21.85 23.15 2.99
CA PRO A 71 22.58 24.35 2.58
C PRO A 71 21.96 24.99 1.34
#